data_AF-A0AAX0XJV2-F1
#
_entry.id   AF-A0AAX0XJV2-F1
#
_cell.length_a   1.000
_cell.length_b   1.000
_cell.length_c   1.000
_cell.angle_alpha   90.00
_cell.angle_beta   90.00
_cell.angle_gamma   90.00
#
_symmetry.space_group_name_H-M   'P 1'
#
loop_
_entity.id
_entity.type
_entity.pdbx_description
1 polymer ?
#
loop_
_entity_poly.entity_id
_entity_poly.type
_entity_poly.pdbx_seq_one_letter_code
_entity_poly.pdbx_strand_id
1 'polypeptide(L)'
;VDESLVSLGGVGSDGVASATLSATNVQAQFNPAFGADGAGSIGYSLALTGSNVASGLYAVDPAAANGQGAAIVLNQVGNVITGSAGGVDYFTLTINPSTGEVTLALLDNVWHGDTTNADDSVALTLGQGVLTLVQTVTDADGDSASAAVDLGANGVFRFEDDGPRAGLAVEAPSLGATVDESLVSLGGVGSDGVASATLSATNVQAQFNPAFGADGAGSIGYSLALTGSNVASGLYAVDPAAANGQGAAIVLNQVGNVITGSAGGVDYFTLTINPSTGEVTLALLDNVWHGDTTNADDSVALTLGQGVLTLVQTVTDADGDSASAAVDLGANGVFRFEDDGPRAGLAVEAPSLGASGDESLVSRGGVGSDGVASATLSAANVQAQFNPAFGADGAGSIGYSLALTGSNVASGLYAVDPAAANGQGAAIVLNQVGNVITGSAGGVDYFTLTINPSTGEVTLALLDNVWHG
;
A
#
# COMPACT_ATOMS: atom_id res chain seq x y z
N VAL A 1 30.00 0.29 -28.74
CA VAL A 1 29.10 1.46 -28.54
C VAL A 1 28.05 1.02 -27.57
N ASP A 2 27.35 1.94 -26.94
CA ASP A 2 26.48 1.65 -25.81
C ASP A 2 25.22 2.51 -25.98
N GLU A 3 24.07 1.86 -25.82
CA GLU A 3 22.74 2.36 -26.10
C GLU A 3 22.19 3.28 -25.01
N SER A 4 22.89 3.42 -23.86
CA SER A 4 22.60 4.31 -22.72
C SER A 4 22.67 5.81 -23.05
N LEU A 5 22.61 6.18 -24.32
CA LEU A 5 22.58 7.53 -24.84
C LEU A 5 21.21 8.16 -24.60
N VAL A 6 21.20 9.30 -23.91
CA VAL A 6 19.98 10.11 -23.71
C VAL A 6 19.27 10.45 -25.03
N SER A 7 20.01 10.59 -26.14
CA SER A 7 19.43 10.86 -27.45
C SER A 7 18.63 9.69 -28.04
N LEU A 8 18.86 8.47 -27.55
CA LEU A 8 18.19 7.25 -27.96
C LEU A 8 17.22 6.72 -26.89
N GLY A 9 16.89 7.55 -25.90
CA GLY A 9 16.01 7.16 -24.79
C GLY A 9 16.72 6.51 -23.61
N GLY A 10 18.04 6.37 -23.68
CA GLY A 10 18.76 5.58 -22.71
C GLY A 10 18.79 6.12 -21.27
N VAL A 11 18.95 5.22 -20.31
CA VAL A 11 18.74 5.40 -18.87
C VAL A 11 20.01 5.26 -18.04
N GLY A 12 21.14 5.76 -18.53
CA GLY A 12 22.43 5.68 -17.84
C GLY A 12 23.19 6.99 -17.83
N SER A 13 24.49 6.89 -17.56
CA SER A 13 25.45 8.00 -17.77
C SER A 13 26.71 7.57 -18.53
N ASP A 14 26.69 6.36 -19.05
CA ASP A 14 27.74 5.56 -19.67
C ASP A 14 27.61 5.44 -21.19
N GLY A 15 26.49 5.89 -21.78
CA GLY A 15 26.24 5.80 -23.21
C GLY A 15 27.41 6.26 -24.10
N VAL A 16 27.71 5.45 -25.14
CA VAL A 16 28.85 5.64 -26.03
C VAL A 16 28.39 5.70 -27.49
N ALA A 17 28.26 6.92 -28.01
CA ALA A 17 27.76 7.17 -29.38
C ALA A 17 28.71 6.72 -30.49
N SER A 18 30.01 6.68 -30.23
CA SER A 18 30.97 6.16 -31.20
C SER A 18 32.20 5.55 -30.56
N ALA A 19 32.77 4.55 -31.24
CA ALA A 19 33.98 3.87 -30.88
C ALA A 19 34.90 3.75 -32.09
N THR A 20 36.20 3.83 -31.87
CA THR A 20 37.18 3.90 -32.97
C THR A 20 38.26 2.83 -32.84
N LEU A 21 38.47 2.07 -33.91
CA LEU A 21 39.70 1.32 -34.11
C LEU A 21 40.77 2.30 -34.59
N SER A 22 41.68 2.65 -33.67
CA SER A 22 42.68 3.70 -33.91
C SER A 22 43.56 3.40 -35.13
N ALA A 23 43.98 4.46 -35.81
CA ALA A 23 44.92 4.36 -36.94
C ALA A 23 46.17 3.53 -36.59
N THR A 24 46.73 3.69 -35.39
CA THR A 24 47.88 2.92 -34.93
C THR A 24 47.59 1.42 -34.86
N ASN A 25 46.43 1.03 -34.32
CA ASN A 25 46.05 -0.38 -34.20
C ASN A 25 45.80 -1.01 -35.58
N VAL A 26 45.19 -0.26 -36.48
CA VAL A 26 44.98 -0.65 -37.88
C VAL A 26 46.31 -0.84 -38.59
N GLN A 27 47.18 0.15 -38.56
CA GLN A 27 48.47 0.13 -39.26
C GLN A 27 49.36 -1.02 -38.76
N ALA A 28 49.30 -1.35 -37.46
CA ALA A 28 50.04 -2.46 -36.88
C ALA A 28 49.61 -3.85 -37.40
N GLN A 29 48.44 -3.99 -38.03
CA GLN A 29 48.01 -5.25 -38.65
C GLN A 29 48.73 -5.53 -39.97
N PHE A 30 49.42 -4.54 -40.54
CA PHE A 30 50.04 -4.64 -41.86
C PHE A 30 51.55 -4.42 -41.79
N ASN A 31 52.28 -5.00 -42.73
CA ASN A 31 53.72 -4.82 -42.89
C ASN A 31 54.04 -4.41 -44.34
N PRO A 32 53.77 -3.14 -44.72
CA PRO A 32 53.89 -2.68 -46.10
C PRO A 32 55.35 -2.61 -46.55
N ALA A 33 55.60 -2.95 -47.82
CA ALA A 33 56.90 -2.82 -48.48
C ALA A 33 56.72 -2.27 -49.90
N PHE A 34 57.58 -1.31 -50.29
CA PHE A 34 57.49 -0.59 -51.57
C PHE A 34 58.49 -1.08 -52.63
N GLY A 35 59.04 -2.28 -52.47
CA GLY A 35 59.98 -2.83 -53.44
C GLY A 35 61.27 -2.00 -53.63
N ALA A 36 61.87 -2.13 -54.80
CA ALA A 36 63.14 -1.46 -55.16
C ALA A 36 62.93 0.00 -55.60
N ASP A 37 61.72 0.33 -56.04
CA ASP A 37 61.37 1.60 -56.66
C ASP A 37 61.12 2.71 -55.62
N GLY A 38 61.00 2.32 -54.35
CA GLY A 38 60.93 3.23 -53.21
C GLY A 38 59.51 3.66 -52.87
N ALA A 39 59.37 4.42 -51.78
CA ALA A 39 58.07 4.71 -51.19
C ALA A 39 57.16 5.55 -52.12
N GLY A 40 55.95 5.05 -52.35
CA GLY A 40 54.85 5.77 -52.99
C GLY A 40 53.78 6.18 -51.97
N SER A 41 52.63 5.49 -51.97
CA SER A 41 51.50 5.78 -51.09
C SER A 41 50.94 4.55 -50.38
N ILE A 42 50.28 4.76 -49.25
CA ILE A 42 49.49 3.75 -48.54
C ILE A 42 48.07 4.29 -48.42
N GLY A 43 47.09 3.49 -48.84
CA GLY A 43 45.68 3.78 -48.70
C GLY A 43 44.95 2.67 -47.97
N TYR A 44 43.81 3.00 -47.37
CA TYR A 44 42.94 2.08 -46.67
C TYR A 44 41.50 2.18 -47.17
N SER A 45 40.79 1.06 -47.15
CA SER A 45 39.36 1.02 -47.46
C SER A 45 38.66 -0.10 -46.69
N LEU A 46 37.35 0.04 -46.48
CA LEU A 46 36.50 -1.08 -46.11
C LEU A 46 35.98 -1.71 -47.40
N ALA A 47 35.83 -3.03 -47.40
CA ALA A 47 35.22 -3.77 -48.49
C ALA A 47 34.15 -4.72 -47.95
N LEU A 48 32.90 -4.45 -48.32
CA LEU A 48 31.73 -5.27 -48.05
C LEU A 48 31.35 -6.08 -49.30
N THR A 49 31.21 -7.40 -49.15
CA THR A 49 30.84 -8.28 -50.27
C THR A 49 29.32 -8.32 -50.44
N GLY A 50 28.80 -7.55 -51.40
CA GLY A 50 27.40 -7.57 -51.81
C GLY A 50 26.61 -6.33 -51.38
N SER A 51 25.28 -6.39 -51.58
CA SER A 51 24.33 -5.40 -51.10
C SER A 51 23.28 -6.07 -50.22
N ASN A 52 22.73 -5.31 -49.27
CA ASN A 52 21.82 -5.81 -48.24
C ASN A 52 22.37 -7.04 -47.51
N VAL A 53 23.64 -6.97 -47.11
CA VAL A 53 24.31 -8.06 -46.39
C VAL A 53 23.71 -8.16 -44.99
N ALA A 54 23.22 -9.33 -44.59
CA ALA A 54 22.68 -9.51 -43.24
C ALA A 54 23.75 -9.24 -42.18
N SER A 55 23.49 -8.33 -41.25
CA SER A 55 24.42 -7.99 -40.17
C SER A 55 24.45 -9.04 -39.04
N GLY A 56 23.37 -9.82 -38.93
CA GLY A 56 23.09 -10.65 -37.76
C GLY A 56 22.44 -9.89 -36.59
N LEU A 57 22.21 -8.59 -36.76
CA LEU A 57 21.56 -7.70 -35.81
C LEU A 57 20.13 -7.39 -36.27
N TYR A 58 19.28 -6.98 -35.34
CA TYR A 58 17.87 -6.71 -35.57
C TYR A 58 17.48 -5.37 -34.95
N ALA A 59 16.49 -4.72 -35.54
CA ALA A 59 15.83 -3.57 -34.95
C ALA A 59 14.99 -4.00 -33.73
N VAL A 60 14.74 -3.08 -32.81
CA VAL A 60 13.72 -3.22 -31.77
C VAL A 60 12.32 -3.00 -32.37
N ASP A 61 11.37 -3.88 -32.06
CA ASP A 61 9.95 -3.77 -32.42
C ASP A 61 9.06 -4.09 -31.20
N PRO A 62 8.55 -3.08 -30.48
CA PRO A 62 7.68 -3.27 -29.33
C PRO A 62 6.36 -4.00 -29.63
N ALA A 63 5.99 -4.16 -30.91
CA ALA A 63 4.82 -4.94 -31.30
C ALA A 63 5.11 -6.44 -31.45
N ALA A 64 6.38 -6.84 -31.50
CA ALA A 64 6.80 -8.24 -31.54
C ALA A 64 6.79 -8.85 -30.12
N ALA A 65 6.48 -10.14 -30.02
CA ALA A 65 6.33 -10.80 -28.72
C ALA A 65 7.61 -10.89 -27.88
N ASN A 66 8.76 -10.79 -28.54
CA ASN A 66 10.11 -10.78 -27.95
C ASN A 66 10.88 -9.50 -28.32
N GLY A 67 10.17 -8.44 -28.74
CA GLY A 67 10.74 -7.20 -29.25
C GLY A 67 11.59 -7.28 -30.51
N GLN A 68 11.75 -8.46 -31.13
CA GLN A 68 12.62 -8.61 -32.28
C GLN A 68 11.95 -8.07 -33.55
N GLY A 69 12.51 -6.99 -34.09
CA GLY A 69 12.06 -6.34 -35.31
C GLY A 69 12.73 -6.85 -36.58
N ALA A 70 12.80 -5.96 -37.57
CA ALA A 70 13.37 -6.26 -38.88
C ALA A 70 14.88 -6.50 -38.80
N ALA A 71 15.39 -7.43 -39.61
CA ALA A 71 16.82 -7.66 -39.74
C ALA A 71 17.53 -6.42 -40.29
N ILE A 72 18.61 -6.01 -39.63
CA ILE A 72 19.46 -4.92 -40.07
C ILE A 72 20.36 -5.45 -41.20
N VAL A 73 20.43 -4.71 -42.31
CA VAL A 73 21.26 -5.07 -43.46
C VAL A 73 22.30 -4.00 -43.74
N LEU A 74 23.47 -4.43 -44.20
CA LEU A 74 24.61 -3.56 -44.49
C LEU A 74 24.64 -3.20 -45.96
N ASN A 75 24.87 -1.92 -46.24
CA ASN A 75 25.12 -1.39 -47.56
C ASN A 75 26.32 -0.44 -47.54
N GLN A 76 27.19 -0.54 -48.53
CA GLN A 76 28.40 0.30 -48.63
C GLN A 76 28.24 1.39 -49.68
N VAL A 77 28.58 2.63 -49.30
CA VAL A 77 28.71 3.78 -50.21
C VAL A 77 30.06 4.46 -49.95
N GLY A 78 31.00 4.27 -50.87
CA GLY A 78 32.36 4.78 -50.70
C GLY A 78 33.03 4.21 -49.45
N ASN A 79 33.42 5.09 -48.54
CA ASN A 79 34.13 4.74 -47.30
C ASN A 79 33.20 4.54 -46.09
N VAL A 80 31.88 4.50 -46.31
CA VAL A 80 30.88 4.34 -45.25
C VAL A 80 30.08 3.06 -45.54
N ILE A 81 29.95 2.22 -44.51
CA ILE A 81 29.00 1.12 -44.47
C ILE A 81 27.90 1.51 -43.50
N THR A 82 26.66 1.46 -43.94
CA THR A 82 25.48 1.76 -43.14
C THR A 82 24.71 0.49 -42.86
N GLY A 83 24.41 0.22 -41.59
CA GLY A 83 23.46 -0.80 -41.17
C GLY A 83 22.08 -0.17 -41.06
N SER A 84 21.12 -0.64 -41.86
CA SER A 84 19.76 -0.09 -41.87
C SER A 84 18.67 -1.17 -41.94
N ALA A 85 17.50 -0.84 -41.38
CA ALA A 85 16.29 -1.64 -41.46
C ALA A 85 15.08 -0.71 -41.64
N GLY A 86 14.13 -1.06 -42.50
CA GLY A 86 12.92 -0.26 -42.68
C GLY A 86 13.12 1.19 -43.16
N GLY A 87 14.31 1.53 -43.68
CA GLY A 87 14.68 2.90 -44.06
C GLY A 87 15.25 3.75 -42.92
N VAL A 88 15.50 3.15 -41.76
CA VAL A 88 16.17 3.75 -40.60
C VAL A 88 17.60 3.23 -40.52
N ASP A 89 18.55 4.13 -40.26
CA ASP A 89 19.96 3.82 -40.10
C ASP A 89 20.25 3.59 -38.60
N TYR A 90 20.80 2.43 -38.25
CA TYR A 90 21.08 2.02 -36.86
C TYR A 90 22.52 2.29 -36.47
N PHE A 91 23.45 2.12 -37.41
CA PHE A 91 24.85 2.44 -37.19
C PHE A 91 25.59 2.67 -38.51
N THR A 92 26.77 3.26 -38.41
CA THR A 92 27.71 3.38 -39.52
C THR A 92 29.11 2.91 -39.14
N LEU A 93 29.81 2.31 -40.10
CA LEU A 93 31.25 2.07 -40.08
C LEU A 93 31.91 2.98 -41.11
N THR A 94 32.72 3.93 -40.66
CA THR A 94 33.41 4.89 -41.54
C THR A 94 34.91 4.68 -41.45
N ILE A 95 35.61 4.65 -42.59
CA ILE A 95 37.07 4.58 -42.63
C ILE A 95 37.70 5.86 -43.15
N ASN A 96 38.78 6.29 -42.51
CA ASN A 96 39.67 7.30 -43.05
C ASN A 96 40.66 6.65 -44.04
N PRO A 97 40.60 6.99 -45.35
CA PRO A 97 41.40 6.30 -46.36
C PRO A 97 42.91 6.58 -46.26
N SER A 98 43.32 7.62 -45.54
CA SER A 98 44.73 7.98 -45.37
C SER A 98 45.37 7.35 -44.13
N THR A 99 44.60 7.18 -43.05
CA THR A 99 45.13 6.67 -41.77
C THR A 99 44.71 5.24 -41.48
N GLY A 100 43.63 4.78 -42.09
CA GLY A 100 43.00 3.48 -41.83
C GLY A 100 42.09 3.46 -40.62
N GLU A 101 41.97 4.56 -39.87
CA GLU A 101 41.08 4.65 -38.71
C GLU A 101 39.64 4.28 -39.08
N VAL A 102 39.03 3.36 -38.32
CA VAL A 102 37.65 2.92 -38.51
C VAL A 102 36.81 3.36 -37.32
N THR A 103 35.72 4.07 -37.57
CA THR A 103 34.78 4.53 -36.53
C THR A 103 33.45 3.82 -36.69
N LEU A 104 33.00 3.16 -35.62
CA LEU A 104 31.62 2.73 -35.42
C LEU A 104 30.86 3.88 -34.75
N ALA A 105 29.78 4.35 -35.37
CA ALA A 105 28.85 5.29 -34.77
C ALA A 105 27.47 4.65 -34.64
N LEU A 106 26.92 4.68 -33.43
CA LEU A 106 25.56 4.26 -33.10
C LEU A 106 24.59 5.39 -33.45
N LEU A 107 23.47 5.04 -34.07
CA LEU A 107 22.46 5.99 -34.56
C LEU A 107 21.05 5.65 -34.08
N ASP A 108 20.77 4.37 -33.81
CA ASP A 108 19.51 3.87 -33.28
C ASP A 108 19.73 2.54 -32.54
N ASN A 109 18.77 2.13 -31.72
CA ASN A 109 18.88 1.01 -30.78
C ASN A 109 18.79 -0.35 -31.48
N VAL A 110 19.58 -1.31 -31.03
CA VAL A 110 19.66 -2.65 -31.61
C VAL A 110 19.02 -3.62 -30.64
N TRP A 111 18.20 -4.53 -31.16
CA TRP A 111 17.54 -5.54 -30.33
C TRP A 111 18.53 -6.49 -29.67
N HIS A 112 18.34 -6.72 -28.37
CA HIS A 112 19.06 -7.72 -27.58
C HIS A 112 18.17 -8.89 -27.20
N GLY A 113 18.79 -10.05 -27.01
CA GLY A 113 18.07 -11.32 -26.85
C GLY A 113 18.13 -11.91 -25.46
N ASP A 114 19.04 -11.45 -24.61
CA ASP A 114 19.23 -11.97 -23.26
C ASP A 114 18.46 -11.15 -22.23
N THR A 115 17.16 -11.43 -22.12
CA THR A 115 16.24 -10.75 -21.20
C THR A 115 16.54 -10.95 -19.70
N THR A 116 17.69 -11.54 -19.36
CA THR A 116 18.14 -11.77 -17.99
C THR A 116 19.28 -10.84 -17.59
N ASN A 117 19.78 -10.04 -18.52
CA ASN A 117 20.84 -9.07 -18.32
C ASN A 117 20.55 -7.80 -19.13
N ALA A 118 19.98 -6.80 -18.46
CA ALA A 118 19.61 -5.48 -19.00
C ALA A 118 20.80 -4.58 -19.44
N ASP A 119 21.97 -5.16 -19.65
CA ASP A 119 23.23 -4.54 -20.10
C ASP A 119 24.05 -5.64 -20.79
N ASP A 120 23.41 -6.43 -21.67
CA ASP A 120 24.09 -7.45 -22.47
C ASP A 120 24.72 -6.85 -23.73
N SER A 121 25.34 -7.71 -24.54
CA SER A 121 26.19 -7.28 -25.64
C SER A 121 25.96 -8.13 -26.87
N VAL A 122 25.57 -7.48 -27.96
CA VAL A 122 25.47 -8.10 -29.29
C VAL A 122 26.59 -7.63 -30.20
N ALA A 123 27.06 -8.53 -31.06
CA ALA A 123 28.17 -8.27 -31.96
C ALA A 123 27.76 -8.38 -33.42
N LEU A 124 28.26 -7.45 -34.25
CA LEU A 124 28.19 -7.60 -35.70
C LEU A 124 28.95 -8.87 -36.11
N THR A 125 28.22 -9.87 -36.61
CA THR A 125 28.78 -11.19 -36.92
C THR A 125 28.47 -11.56 -38.36
N LEU A 126 29.51 -11.55 -39.19
CA LEU A 126 29.42 -11.83 -40.62
C LEU A 126 30.21 -13.09 -40.97
N GLY A 127 29.91 -13.67 -42.14
CA GLY A 127 30.73 -14.74 -42.69
C GLY A 127 32.16 -14.27 -42.96
N GLN A 128 33.11 -15.21 -42.96
CA GLN A 128 34.52 -14.89 -43.25
C GLN A 128 34.68 -14.18 -44.60
N GLY A 129 35.49 -13.13 -44.61
CA GLY A 129 35.81 -12.31 -45.78
C GLY A 129 34.69 -11.39 -46.26
N VAL A 130 33.53 -11.37 -45.59
CA VAL A 130 32.38 -10.54 -46.02
C VAL A 130 32.63 -9.06 -45.78
N LEU A 131 33.22 -8.70 -44.63
CA LEU A 131 33.65 -7.34 -44.30
C LEU A 131 35.14 -7.34 -44.01
N THR A 132 35.92 -6.69 -44.87
CA THR A 132 37.37 -6.63 -44.73
C THR A 132 37.88 -5.19 -44.72
N LEU A 133 38.95 -4.97 -43.96
CA LEU A 133 39.79 -3.79 -44.01
C LEU A 133 40.96 -4.06 -44.97
N VAL A 134 41.02 -3.31 -46.06
CA VAL A 134 42.01 -3.50 -47.12
C VAL A 134 43.03 -2.37 -47.06
N GLN A 135 44.31 -2.72 -46.89
CA GLN A 135 45.43 -1.84 -47.15
C GLN A 135 45.88 -2.02 -48.60
N THR A 136 46.10 -0.91 -49.31
CA THR A 136 46.74 -0.88 -50.62
C THR A 136 48.01 -0.06 -50.53
N VAL A 137 49.13 -0.65 -50.97
CA VAL A 137 50.44 -0.02 -51.02
C VAL A 137 50.78 0.19 -52.49
N THR A 138 51.21 1.39 -52.84
CA THR A 138 51.68 1.76 -54.19
C THR A 138 53.10 2.27 -54.07
N ASP A 139 54.02 1.81 -54.91
CA ASP A 139 55.40 2.32 -54.95
C ASP A 139 55.55 3.57 -55.84
N ALA A 140 56.78 4.00 -56.09
CA ALA A 140 57.05 5.26 -56.77
C ALA A 140 56.77 5.27 -58.27
N ASP A 141 56.80 4.10 -58.94
CA ASP A 141 56.52 4.00 -60.38
C ASP A 141 55.07 3.57 -60.69
N GLY A 142 54.33 3.17 -59.66
CA GLY A 142 52.87 3.03 -59.69
C GLY A 142 52.37 1.61 -59.49
N ASP A 143 53.25 0.64 -59.27
CA ASP A 143 52.88 -0.73 -58.96
C ASP A 143 52.17 -0.81 -57.60
N SER A 144 51.13 -1.65 -57.49
CA SER A 144 50.28 -1.72 -56.30
C SER A 144 50.06 -3.15 -55.81
N ALA A 145 50.05 -3.31 -54.48
CA ALA A 145 49.72 -4.56 -53.79
C ALA A 145 48.72 -4.31 -52.65
N SER A 146 47.87 -5.30 -52.35
CA SER A 146 46.88 -5.18 -51.28
C SER A 146 46.90 -6.36 -50.31
N ALA A 147 46.58 -6.07 -49.06
CA ALA A 147 46.35 -7.07 -48.00
C ALA A 147 45.06 -6.73 -47.27
N ALA A 148 44.38 -7.75 -46.73
CA ALA A 148 43.08 -7.60 -46.09
C ALA A 148 43.03 -8.25 -44.71
N VAL A 149 42.33 -7.61 -43.77
CA VAL A 149 42.00 -8.14 -42.43
C VAL A 149 40.49 -8.27 -42.32
N ASP A 150 40.01 -9.41 -41.85
CA ASP A 150 38.58 -9.63 -41.61
C ASP A 150 38.12 -8.92 -40.33
N LEU A 151 37.13 -8.03 -40.46
CA LEU A 151 36.52 -7.32 -39.35
C LEU A 151 35.14 -7.87 -38.97
N GLY A 152 34.53 -8.69 -39.82
CA GLY A 152 33.17 -9.18 -39.63
C GLY A 152 33.07 -10.51 -38.88
N ALA A 153 34.08 -11.38 -38.98
CA ALA A 153 33.99 -12.74 -38.43
C ALA A 153 34.28 -12.86 -36.93
N ASN A 154 34.89 -11.84 -36.30
CA ASN A 154 35.41 -11.92 -34.93
C ASN A 154 34.65 -11.05 -33.92
N GLY A 155 33.48 -10.51 -34.27
CA GLY A 155 32.71 -9.64 -33.38
C GLY A 155 33.46 -8.38 -32.95
N VAL A 156 34.20 -7.77 -33.88
CA VAL A 156 35.02 -6.57 -33.63
C VAL A 156 34.17 -5.37 -33.20
N PHE A 157 32.95 -5.30 -33.72
CA PHE A 157 31.99 -4.24 -33.45
C PHE A 157 30.89 -4.78 -32.54
N ARG A 158 30.73 -4.15 -31.37
CA ARG A 158 29.77 -4.52 -30.34
C ARG A 158 28.88 -3.34 -29.94
N PHE A 159 27.66 -3.69 -29.57
CA PHE A 159 26.58 -2.85 -29.10
C PHE A 159 26.23 -3.38 -27.72
N GLU A 160 26.40 -2.54 -26.71
CA GLU A 160 25.97 -2.84 -25.35
C GLU A 160 24.56 -2.28 -25.18
N ASP A 161 23.72 -3.08 -24.54
CA ASP A 161 22.32 -2.80 -24.26
C ASP A 161 22.15 -1.69 -23.22
N ASP A 162 20.94 -1.14 -23.14
CA ASP A 162 20.49 -0.31 -22.03
C ASP A 162 19.04 -0.64 -21.70
N GLY A 163 18.86 -1.71 -20.92
CA GLY A 163 17.56 -2.19 -20.49
C GLY A 163 16.93 -1.37 -19.36
N PRO A 164 15.89 -1.89 -18.69
CA PRO A 164 15.02 -1.11 -17.86
C PRO A 164 15.58 -0.96 -16.46
N ARG A 165 15.20 0.13 -15.78
CA ARG A 165 15.57 0.41 -14.40
C ARG A 165 14.34 0.66 -13.54
N ALA A 166 14.26 -0.05 -12.42
CA ALA A 166 13.24 0.15 -11.40
C ALA A 166 13.86 0.76 -10.14
N GLY A 167 13.19 1.75 -9.56
CA GLY A 167 13.64 2.41 -8.33
C GLY A 167 12.48 3.07 -7.60
N LEU A 168 12.73 3.44 -6.35
CA LEU A 168 11.78 4.23 -5.57
C LEU A 168 11.92 5.71 -5.90
N ALA A 169 10.81 6.43 -5.85
CA ALA A 169 10.81 7.88 -5.94
C ALA A 169 11.52 8.49 -4.72
N VAL A 170 12.23 9.61 -4.93
CA VAL A 170 12.93 10.33 -3.86
C VAL A 170 11.94 10.94 -2.87
N GLU A 171 10.82 11.44 -3.38
CA GLU A 171 9.69 11.96 -2.60
C GLU A 171 8.43 11.24 -3.07
N ALA A 172 7.71 10.62 -2.12
CA ALA A 172 6.51 9.87 -2.41
C ALA A 172 5.41 10.21 -1.38
N PRO A 173 4.11 10.15 -1.76
CA PRO A 173 3.02 10.36 -0.82
C PRO A 173 2.99 9.24 0.22
N SER A 174 2.52 9.55 1.43
CA SER A 174 2.25 8.51 2.43
C SER A 174 1.14 7.57 1.95
N LEU A 175 1.35 6.27 2.13
CA LEU A 175 0.33 5.26 1.90
C LEU A 175 -0.44 5.00 3.20
N GLY A 176 -1.76 4.89 3.08
CA GLY A 176 -2.65 4.59 4.19
C GLY A 176 -4.04 4.19 3.71
N ALA A 177 -4.63 3.17 4.33
CA ALA A 177 -6.01 2.75 4.14
C ALA A 177 -6.59 2.35 5.50
N THR A 178 -7.74 2.93 5.83
CA THR A 178 -8.43 2.71 7.10
C THR A 178 -9.84 2.23 6.82
N VAL A 179 -10.22 1.12 7.45
CA VAL A 179 -11.59 0.60 7.51
C VAL A 179 -12.14 0.80 8.93
N ASP A 180 -13.45 0.70 9.07
CA ASP A 180 -14.16 1.01 10.31
C ASP A 180 -15.28 -0.02 10.50
N GLU A 181 -15.32 -0.61 11.69
CA GLU A 181 -16.18 -1.73 12.08
C GLU A 181 -17.65 -1.35 12.32
N SER A 182 -17.99 -0.05 12.26
CA SER A 182 -19.35 0.49 12.47
C SER A 182 -20.35 0.12 11.36
N LEU A 183 -20.06 -0.95 10.62
CA LEU A 183 -20.87 -1.55 9.58
C LEU A 183 -22.03 -2.34 10.19
N VAL A 184 -23.24 -1.97 9.80
CA VAL A 184 -24.47 -2.68 10.20
C VAL A 184 -24.40 -4.19 9.90
N SER A 185 -23.72 -4.58 8.82
CA SER A 185 -23.54 -6.00 8.44
C SER A 185 -22.67 -6.80 9.42
N LEU A 186 -21.81 -6.13 10.20
CA LEU A 186 -20.96 -6.72 11.22
C LEU A 186 -21.48 -6.44 12.64
N GLY A 187 -22.74 -6.02 12.75
CA GLY A 187 -23.34 -5.66 14.03
C GLY A 187 -22.98 -4.25 14.52
N GLY A 188 -22.30 -3.48 13.70
CA GLY A 188 -21.79 -2.17 14.08
C GLY A 188 -22.86 -1.10 14.28
N VAL A 189 -22.56 -0.10 15.10
CA VAL A 189 -23.53 0.87 15.65
C VAL A 189 -23.15 2.33 15.40
N GLY A 190 -22.83 2.69 14.17
CA GLY A 190 -22.50 4.07 13.81
C GLY A 190 -23.17 4.51 12.53
N SER A 191 -22.59 5.55 11.92
CA SER A 191 -22.90 5.95 10.53
C SER A 191 -21.64 6.19 9.70
N ASP A 192 -20.50 5.82 10.25
CA ASP A 192 -19.11 6.00 9.84
C ASP A 192 -18.47 4.72 9.32
N GLY A 193 -19.10 3.56 9.48
CA GLY A 193 -18.56 2.27 9.05
C GLY A 193 -18.03 2.27 7.61
N VAL A 194 -16.83 1.72 7.43
CA VAL A 194 -16.10 1.69 6.17
C VAL A 194 -15.74 0.26 5.82
N ALA A 195 -16.46 -0.34 4.87
CA ALA A 195 -16.25 -1.73 4.46
C ALA A 195 -14.98 -1.95 3.62
N SER A 196 -14.50 -0.91 2.94
CA SER A 196 -13.26 -0.99 2.18
C SER A 196 -12.58 0.35 2.03
N ALA A 197 -11.26 0.33 2.02
CA ALA A 197 -10.42 1.48 1.70
C ALA A 197 -9.29 1.06 0.75
N THR A 198 -8.73 2.03 0.02
CA THR A 198 -7.76 1.75 -1.04
C THR A 198 -6.49 2.58 -0.91
N LEU A 199 -5.35 1.95 -1.14
CA LEU A 199 -4.16 2.66 -1.63
C LEU A 199 -4.39 2.96 -3.11
N SER A 200 -4.70 4.21 -3.43
CA SER A 200 -5.07 4.59 -4.80
C SER A 200 -3.94 4.29 -5.79
N ALA A 201 -4.31 3.92 -7.02
CA ALA A 201 -3.36 3.69 -8.11
C ALA A 201 -2.35 4.84 -8.26
N THR A 202 -2.81 6.09 -8.20
CA THR A 202 -1.95 7.27 -8.31
C THR A 202 -0.91 7.34 -7.20
N ASN A 203 -1.29 7.10 -5.94
CA ASN A 203 -0.36 7.17 -4.81
C ASN A 203 0.63 6.01 -4.82
N VAL A 204 0.20 4.83 -5.27
CA VAL A 204 1.05 3.65 -5.48
C VAL A 204 2.07 3.92 -6.59
N GLN A 205 1.62 4.38 -7.76
CA GLN A 205 2.50 4.68 -8.88
C GLN A 205 3.54 5.75 -8.51
N ALA A 206 3.15 6.76 -7.73
CA ALA A 206 4.04 7.81 -7.24
C ALA A 206 5.11 7.32 -6.25
N GLN A 207 5.06 6.07 -5.77
CA GLN A 207 6.15 5.50 -4.96
C GLN A 207 7.38 5.14 -5.79
N PHE A 208 7.22 5.01 -7.12
CA PHE A 208 8.25 4.46 -8.00
C PHE A 208 8.72 5.48 -9.02
N ASN A 209 9.95 5.28 -9.50
CA ASN A 209 10.55 6.05 -10.59
C ASN A 209 11.12 5.07 -11.64
N PRO A 210 10.26 4.42 -12.44
CA PRO A 210 10.67 3.45 -13.44
C PRO A 210 11.23 4.13 -14.69
N ALA A 211 12.12 3.43 -15.39
CA ALA A 211 12.60 3.81 -16.72
C ALA A 211 12.73 2.54 -17.58
N PHE A 212 12.42 2.65 -18.87
CA PHE A 212 12.39 1.50 -19.79
C PHE A 212 13.70 1.27 -20.54
N GLY A 213 14.71 2.11 -20.37
CA GLY A 213 15.91 1.98 -21.20
C GLY A 213 15.73 2.51 -22.61
N ALA A 214 16.71 2.21 -23.46
CA ALA A 214 16.78 2.67 -24.84
C ALA A 214 15.73 1.98 -25.72
N ASP A 215 15.39 0.72 -25.46
CA ASP A 215 14.46 -0.11 -26.26
C ASP A 215 13.03 0.41 -26.26
N GLY A 216 12.72 1.27 -25.30
CA GLY A 216 11.45 1.97 -25.20
C GLY A 216 10.40 1.19 -24.41
N ALA A 217 9.20 1.76 -24.35
CA ALA A 217 8.20 1.31 -23.40
C ALA A 217 7.63 -0.08 -23.74
N GLY A 218 7.74 -1.01 -22.79
CA GLY A 218 6.99 -2.26 -22.76
C GLY A 218 5.80 -2.17 -21.81
N SER A 219 5.94 -2.73 -20.60
CA SER A 219 4.88 -2.79 -19.60
C SER A 219 5.35 -2.45 -18.18
N ILE A 220 4.41 -1.99 -17.36
CA ILE A 220 4.59 -1.87 -15.91
C ILE A 220 3.53 -2.73 -15.24
N GLY A 221 3.97 -3.62 -14.36
CA GLY A 221 3.13 -4.50 -13.57
C GLY A 221 3.33 -4.27 -12.07
N TYR A 222 2.32 -4.65 -11.29
CA TYR A 222 2.33 -4.56 -9.84
C TYR A 222 1.91 -5.88 -9.20
N SER A 223 2.51 -6.20 -8.05
CA SER A 223 2.11 -7.35 -7.24
C SER A 223 2.28 -7.08 -5.75
N LEU A 224 1.56 -7.82 -4.92
CA LEU A 224 1.87 -7.96 -3.50
C LEU A 224 2.76 -9.19 -3.33
N ALA A 225 3.74 -9.11 -2.45
CA ALA A 225 4.57 -10.24 -2.05
C ALA A 225 4.56 -10.37 -0.53
N LEU A 226 4.05 -11.50 -0.06
CA LEU A 226 4.05 -11.91 1.34
C LEU A 226 5.10 -13.01 1.55
N THR A 227 6.08 -12.75 2.41
CA THR A 227 7.12 -13.72 2.74
C THR A 227 6.65 -14.66 3.84
N GLY A 228 6.29 -15.89 3.47
CA GLY A 228 5.94 -16.98 4.39
C GLY A 228 4.49 -17.44 4.27
N SER A 229 4.09 -18.29 5.22
CA SER A 229 2.71 -18.80 5.35
C SER A 229 2.27 -18.66 6.80
N ASN A 230 0.98 -18.40 7.03
CA ASN A 230 0.43 -18.10 8.34
C ASN A 230 1.22 -17.01 9.07
N VAL A 231 1.52 -15.93 8.36
CA VAL A 231 2.30 -14.81 8.90
C VAL A 231 1.44 -14.07 9.92
N ALA A 232 1.91 -13.92 11.16
CA ALA A 232 1.17 -13.21 12.19
C ALA A 232 0.94 -11.74 11.78
N SER A 233 -0.32 -11.30 11.74
CA SER A 233 -0.70 -9.95 11.29
C SER A 233 -0.46 -8.86 12.35
N GLY A 234 -0.32 -9.28 13.62
CA GLY A 234 -0.38 -8.39 14.78
C GLY A 234 -1.81 -8.11 15.27
N LEU A 235 -2.83 -8.55 14.54
CA LEU A 235 -4.25 -8.42 14.86
C LEU A 235 -4.81 -9.71 15.45
N TYR A 236 -5.92 -9.59 16.17
CA TYR A 236 -6.58 -10.71 16.85
C TYR A 236 -8.08 -10.69 16.55
N ALA A 237 -8.70 -11.87 16.57
CA ALA A 237 -10.14 -12.00 16.56
C ALA A 237 -10.76 -11.51 17.86
N VAL A 238 -12.04 -11.14 17.84
CA VAL A 238 -12.85 -10.91 19.04
C VAL A 238 -13.30 -12.25 19.64
N ASP A 239 -13.12 -12.44 20.95
CA ASP A 239 -13.64 -13.58 21.71
C ASP A 239 -14.36 -13.08 22.99
N PRO A 240 -15.70 -12.97 22.99
CA PRO A 240 -16.48 -12.54 24.14
C PRO A 240 -16.35 -13.45 25.38
N ALA A 241 -15.83 -14.68 25.22
CA ALA A 241 -15.59 -15.58 26.35
C ALA A 241 -14.22 -15.33 27.02
N ALA A 242 -13.30 -14.63 26.36
CA ALA A 242 -12.01 -14.24 26.91
C ALA A 242 -12.16 -13.07 27.90
N ALA A 243 -11.38 -13.08 28.99
CA ALA A 243 -11.50 -12.08 30.05
C ALA A 243 -11.24 -10.63 29.59
N ASN A 244 -10.46 -10.46 28.53
CA ASN A 244 -10.14 -9.18 27.88
C ASN A 244 -10.72 -9.08 26.47
N GLY A 245 -11.62 -9.98 26.06
CA GLY A 245 -12.19 -10.01 24.72
C GLY A 245 -11.24 -10.50 23.61
N GLN A 246 -9.98 -10.81 23.92
CA GLN A 246 -8.98 -11.16 22.90
C GLN A 246 -9.08 -12.63 22.50
N GLY A 247 -9.36 -12.88 21.22
CA GLY A 247 -9.44 -14.20 20.62
C GLY A 247 -8.14 -14.68 19.97
N ALA A 248 -8.28 -15.55 18.98
CA ALA A 248 -7.15 -16.14 18.26
C ALA A 248 -6.40 -15.09 17.42
N ALA A 249 -5.09 -15.27 17.26
CA ALA A 249 -4.28 -14.42 16.39
C ALA A 249 -4.69 -14.60 14.93
N ILE A 250 -4.84 -13.47 14.22
CA ILE A 250 -5.13 -13.44 12.79
C ILE A 250 -3.80 -13.64 12.04
N VAL A 251 -3.81 -14.55 11.06
CA VAL A 251 -2.65 -14.85 10.23
C VAL A 251 -2.92 -14.57 8.76
N LEU A 252 -1.88 -14.13 8.05
CA LEU A 252 -1.93 -13.79 6.64
C LEU A 252 -1.48 -14.96 5.78
N ASN A 253 -2.22 -15.21 4.72
CA ASN A 253 -1.85 -16.13 3.65
C ASN A 253 -2.13 -15.49 2.29
N GLN A 254 -1.24 -15.69 1.32
CA GLN A 254 -1.37 -15.14 -0.02
C GLN A 254 -1.77 -16.21 -1.05
N VAL A 255 -2.75 -15.89 -1.88
CA VAL A 255 -3.13 -16.66 -3.07
C VAL A 255 -3.28 -15.72 -4.26
N GLY A 256 -2.34 -15.81 -5.20
CA GLY A 256 -2.28 -14.89 -6.34
C GLY A 256 -2.16 -13.44 -5.87
N ASN A 257 -3.12 -12.60 -6.28
CA ASN A 257 -3.14 -11.16 -5.99
C ASN A 257 -3.90 -10.80 -4.70
N VAL A 258 -4.31 -11.79 -3.92
CA VAL A 258 -5.11 -11.61 -2.70
C VAL A 258 -4.33 -12.13 -1.50
N ILE A 259 -4.23 -11.32 -0.46
CA ILE A 259 -3.78 -11.72 0.88
C ILE A 259 -5.00 -11.72 1.78
N THR A 260 -5.24 -12.83 2.46
CA THR A 260 -6.36 -12.99 3.39
C THR A 260 -5.83 -13.08 4.82
N GLY A 261 -6.36 -12.23 5.70
CA GLY A 261 -6.19 -12.35 7.14
C GLY A 261 -7.28 -13.23 7.73
N SER A 262 -6.91 -14.37 8.32
CA SER A 262 -7.88 -15.35 8.85
C SER A 262 -7.49 -15.89 10.21
N ALA A 263 -8.48 -16.29 11.01
CA ALA A 263 -8.31 -17.02 12.27
C ALA A 263 -9.44 -18.05 12.41
N GLY A 264 -9.12 -19.29 12.83
CA GLY A 264 -10.15 -20.31 13.08
C GLY A 264 -11.00 -20.70 11.86
N GLY A 265 -10.54 -20.41 10.64
CA GLY A 265 -11.30 -20.63 9.40
C GLY A 265 -12.27 -19.51 9.02
N VAL A 266 -12.23 -18.38 9.72
CA VAL A 266 -12.96 -17.15 9.42
C VAL A 266 -12.01 -16.13 8.82
N ASP A 267 -12.43 -15.46 7.75
CA ASP A 267 -11.69 -14.39 7.10
C ASP A 267 -12.12 -13.05 7.70
N TYR A 268 -11.15 -12.26 8.17
CA TYR A 268 -11.38 -10.97 8.83
C TYR A 268 -11.17 -9.80 7.87
N PHE A 269 -10.22 -9.93 6.94
CA PHE A 269 -10.00 -8.93 5.91
C PHE A 269 -9.24 -9.51 4.71
N THR A 270 -9.27 -8.77 3.61
CA THR A 270 -8.42 -9.05 2.44
C THR A 270 -7.65 -7.82 1.99
N LEU A 271 -6.44 -8.02 1.49
CA LEU A 271 -5.68 -7.07 0.69
C LEU A 271 -5.63 -7.59 -0.75
N THR A 272 -6.25 -6.87 -1.68
CA THR A 272 -6.28 -7.25 -3.10
C THR A 272 -5.58 -6.21 -3.95
N ILE A 273 -4.68 -6.64 -4.83
CA ILE A 273 -4.00 -5.73 -5.76
C ILE A 273 -4.51 -5.86 -7.20
N ASN A 274 -4.69 -4.73 -7.85
CA ASN A 274 -4.85 -4.67 -9.30
C ASN A 274 -3.46 -4.69 -9.98
N PRO A 275 -3.12 -5.74 -10.75
CA PRO A 275 -1.76 -5.89 -11.28
C PRO A 275 -1.38 -4.88 -12.37
N SER A 276 -2.34 -4.19 -12.99
CA SER A 276 -2.04 -3.18 -14.02
C SER A 276 -1.97 -1.76 -13.47
N THR A 277 -2.70 -1.45 -12.39
CA THR A 277 -2.74 -0.09 -11.82
C THR A 277 -1.96 0.05 -10.53
N GLY A 278 -1.71 -1.06 -9.84
CA GLY A 278 -1.11 -1.10 -8.51
C GLY A 278 -2.07 -0.75 -7.37
N GLU A 279 -3.33 -0.40 -7.65
CA GLU A 279 -4.30 -0.12 -6.59
C GLU A 279 -4.44 -1.32 -5.64
N VAL A 280 -4.34 -1.06 -4.34
CA VAL A 280 -4.50 -2.08 -3.29
C VAL A 280 -5.75 -1.78 -2.49
N THR A 281 -6.70 -2.70 -2.46
CA THR A 281 -7.93 -2.60 -1.68
C THR A 281 -7.80 -3.40 -0.39
N LEU A 282 -7.97 -2.74 0.76
CA LEU A 282 -8.29 -3.35 2.04
C LEU A 282 -9.82 -3.49 2.12
N ALA A 283 -10.32 -4.71 2.29
CA ALA A 283 -11.73 -4.98 2.57
C ALA A 283 -11.88 -5.63 3.94
N LEU A 284 -12.75 -5.07 4.77
CA LEU A 284 -13.13 -5.58 6.08
C LEU A 284 -14.25 -6.62 5.92
N LEU A 285 -14.09 -7.77 6.57
CA LEU A 285 -15.00 -8.91 6.47
C LEU A 285 -15.54 -9.37 7.83
N ASP A 286 -14.80 -9.14 8.91
CA ASP A 286 -15.21 -9.43 10.28
C ASP A 286 -14.44 -8.51 11.27
N ASN A 287 -14.95 -8.36 12.48
CA ASN A 287 -14.44 -7.42 13.49
C ASN A 287 -13.11 -7.88 14.08
N VAL A 288 -12.18 -6.95 14.32
CA VAL A 288 -10.90 -7.24 14.95
C VAL A 288 -10.89 -6.75 16.39
N TRP A 289 -10.13 -7.43 17.25
CA TRP A 289 -10.07 -7.06 18.66
C TRP A 289 -9.22 -5.80 18.89
N HIS A 290 -9.78 -4.89 19.68
CA HIS A 290 -9.14 -3.64 20.12
C HIS A 290 -8.75 -3.70 21.60
N GLY A 291 -7.61 -3.09 21.93
CA GLY A 291 -7.00 -3.21 23.25
C GLY A 291 -7.29 -2.04 24.19
N ASP A 292 -7.57 -0.84 23.67
CA ASP A 292 -7.79 0.35 24.48
C ASP A 292 -9.25 0.48 24.94
N THR A 293 -9.55 -0.08 26.11
CA THR A 293 -10.90 0.00 26.71
C THR A 293 -11.35 1.41 27.13
N THR A 294 -10.51 2.44 26.96
CA THR A 294 -10.82 3.83 27.32
C THR A 294 -11.21 4.69 26.12
N ASN A 295 -11.03 4.18 24.90
CA ASN A 295 -11.44 4.81 23.66
C ASN A 295 -12.44 3.90 22.94
N ALA A 296 -13.63 4.40 22.65
CA ALA A 296 -14.69 3.62 21.98
C ALA A 296 -14.57 3.63 20.44
N ASP A 297 -13.51 4.24 19.92
CA ASP A 297 -13.18 4.40 18.50
C ASP A 297 -11.63 4.29 18.40
N ASP A 298 -11.08 3.18 18.91
CA ASP A 298 -9.64 2.88 18.92
C ASP A 298 -9.17 2.41 17.53
N SER A 299 -7.89 2.62 17.24
CA SER A 299 -7.26 2.31 15.96
C SER A 299 -6.18 1.26 16.14
N VAL A 300 -6.36 0.08 15.54
CA VAL A 300 -5.31 -0.94 15.45
C VAL A 300 -4.78 -1.07 14.03
N ALA A 301 -3.50 -1.42 13.90
CA ALA A 301 -2.82 -1.49 12.61
C ALA A 301 -2.22 -2.86 12.33
N LEU A 302 -2.29 -3.28 11.07
CA LEU A 302 -1.48 -4.39 10.58
C LEU A 302 0.00 -4.07 10.80
N THR A 303 0.70 -4.93 11.54
CA THR A 303 2.10 -4.71 11.92
C THR A 303 2.92 -5.97 11.68
N LEU A 304 3.82 -5.89 10.72
CA LEU A 304 4.69 -6.99 10.29
C LEU A 304 6.17 -6.59 10.43
N GLY A 305 7.06 -7.59 10.35
CA GLY A 305 8.49 -7.31 10.19
C GLY A 305 8.80 -6.63 8.86
N GLN A 306 9.93 -5.91 8.79
CA GLN A 306 10.36 -5.26 7.56
C GLN A 306 10.52 -6.26 6.41
N GLY A 307 10.06 -5.88 5.21
CA GLY A 307 10.12 -6.67 3.99
C GLY A 307 9.20 -7.88 3.96
N VAL A 308 8.38 -8.12 4.99
CA VAL A 308 7.49 -9.29 5.04
C VAL A 308 6.31 -9.13 4.08
N LEU A 309 5.74 -7.93 4.00
CA LEU A 309 4.70 -7.58 3.04
C LEU A 309 5.16 -6.40 2.20
N THR A 310 5.40 -6.63 0.91
CA THR A 310 5.86 -5.60 -0.02
C THR A 310 4.94 -5.45 -1.21
N LEU A 311 4.80 -4.22 -1.69
CA LEU A 311 4.26 -3.87 -2.99
C LEU A 311 5.42 -3.80 -4.00
N VAL A 312 5.41 -4.68 -5.00
CA VAL A 312 6.47 -4.79 -6.00
C VAL A 312 5.98 -4.20 -7.32
N GLN A 313 6.74 -3.26 -7.88
CA GLN A 313 6.62 -2.85 -9.27
C GLN A 313 7.64 -3.62 -10.11
N THR A 314 7.21 -4.13 -11.26
CA THR A 314 8.08 -4.70 -12.30
C THR A 314 7.92 -3.87 -13.57
N VAL A 315 9.04 -3.46 -14.14
CA VAL A 315 9.14 -2.69 -15.40
C VAL A 315 9.75 -3.63 -16.42
N THR A 316 9.15 -3.69 -17.61
CA THR A 316 9.62 -4.46 -18.75
C THR A 316 9.64 -3.56 -19.97
N ASP A 317 10.72 -3.55 -20.73
CA ASP A 317 10.86 -2.77 -21.96
C ASP A 317 10.36 -3.53 -23.19
N ALA A 318 10.73 -3.06 -24.38
CA ALA A 318 10.20 -3.54 -25.64
C ALA A 318 10.76 -4.90 -26.07
N ASP A 319 11.99 -5.23 -25.72
CA ASP A 319 12.64 -6.52 -26.04
C ASP A 319 12.61 -7.55 -24.92
N GLY A 320 12.17 -7.12 -23.74
CA GLY A 320 11.62 -7.99 -22.72
C GLY A 320 12.48 -8.10 -21.47
N ASP A 321 13.54 -7.31 -21.38
CA ASP A 321 14.30 -7.13 -20.15
C ASP A 321 13.42 -6.59 -19.04
N SER A 322 13.80 -6.86 -17.79
CA SER A 322 12.96 -6.46 -16.66
C SER A 322 13.73 -6.09 -15.40
N ALA A 323 13.21 -5.07 -14.71
CA ALA A 323 13.71 -4.62 -13.42
C ALA A 323 12.56 -4.48 -12.42
N SER A 324 12.85 -4.63 -11.13
CA SER A 324 11.83 -4.49 -10.08
C SER A 324 12.29 -3.67 -8.89
N ALA A 325 11.35 -2.98 -8.26
CA ALA A 325 11.52 -2.23 -7.02
C ALA A 325 10.35 -2.52 -6.08
N ALA A 326 10.55 -2.36 -4.77
CA ALA A 326 9.56 -2.74 -3.77
C ALA A 326 9.40 -1.70 -2.65
N VAL A 327 8.16 -1.52 -2.20
CA VAL A 327 7.77 -0.69 -1.04
C VAL A 327 7.24 -1.59 0.07
N ASP A 328 7.70 -1.39 1.31
CA ASP A 328 7.19 -2.11 2.48
C ASP A 328 5.82 -1.55 2.93
N LEU A 329 4.80 -2.41 2.98
CA LEU A 329 3.47 -2.06 3.46
C LEU A 329 3.17 -2.60 4.87
N GLY A 330 4.03 -3.46 5.42
CA GLY A 330 3.80 -4.17 6.68
C GLY A 330 4.36 -3.47 7.92
N ALA A 331 5.45 -2.70 7.79
CA ALA A 331 6.16 -2.16 8.95
C ALA A 331 5.63 -0.81 9.48
N ASN A 332 4.81 -0.08 8.71
CA ASN A 332 4.46 1.32 8.99
C ASN A 332 2.97 1.56 9.33
N GLY A 333 2.20 0.50 9.60
CA GLY A 333 0.77 0.63 9.91
C GLY A 333 -0.04 1.24 8.77
N VAL A 334 0.28 0.83 7.53
CA VAL A 334 -0.38 1.31 6.29
C VAL A 334 -1.87 0.92 6.28
N PHE A 335 -2.21 -0.23 6.86
CA PHE A 335 -3.58 -0.73 6.94
C PHE A 335 -4.06 -0.66 8.38
N ARG A 336 -5.17 0.03 8.60
CA ARG A 336 -5.76 0.31 9.91
C ARG A 336 -7.22 -0.08 9.99
N PHE A 337 -7.65 -0.41 11.19
CA PHE A 337 -8.99 -0.84 11.55
C PHE A 337 -9.41 0.04 12.73
N GLU A 338 -10.50 0.76 12.57
CA GLU A 338 -11.13 1.54 13.65
C GLU A 338 -12.23 0.70 14.29
N ASP A 339 -12.29 0.79 15.61
CA ASP A 339 -13.24 0.11 16.48
C ASP A 339 -14.66 0.69 16.33
N ASP A 340 -15.66 -0.14 16.60
CA ASP A 340 -17.03 0.31 16.85
C ASP A 340 -17.40 -0.02 18.28
N GLY A 341 -17.11 0.92 19.18
CA GLY A 341 -17.35 0.75 20.61
C GLY A 341 -18.79 1.05 21.06
N PRO A 342 -19.08 0.87 22.35
CA PRO A 342 -20.42 0.99 22.89
C PRO A 342 -20.93 2.43 22.90
N ARG A 343 -22.23 2.60 22.64
CA ARG A 343 -22.95 3.88 22.71
C ARG A 343 -24.14 3.80 23.65
N ALA A 344 -24.32 4.81 24.50
CA ALA A 344 -25.48 4.95 25.37
C ALA A 344 -26.34 6.15 24.95
N GLY A 345 -27.65 5.94 24.85
CA GLY A 345 -28.61 6.99 24.52
C GLY A 345 -29.94 6.82 25.25
N LEU A 346 -30.80 7.83 25.15
CA LEU A 346 -32.20 7.73 25.58
C LEU A 346 -33.05 7.12 24.47
N ALA A 347 -34.08 6.38 24.86
CA ALA A 347 -35.10 5.94 23.92
C ALA A 347 -35.86 7.16 23.38
N VAL A 348 -36.20 7.13 22.09
CA VAL A 348 -36.97 8.20 21.42
C VAL A 348 -38.40 8.27 21.99
N GLU A 349 -38.95 7.12 22.35
CA GLU A 349 -40.22 6.99 23.06
C GLU A 349 -39.99 6.06 24.27
N ALA A 350 -40.37 6.54 25.46
CA ALA A 350 -40.18 5.80 26.70
C ALA A 350 -41.45 5.89 27.58
N PRO A 351 -41.75 4.86 28.40
CA PRO A 351 -42.88 4.91 29.31
C PRO A 351 -42.68 6.02 30.36
N SER A 352 -43.77 6.66 30.79
CA SER A 352 -43.67 7.62 31.90
C SER A 352 -43.23 6.90 33.18
N LEU A 353 -42.19 7.42 33.82
CA LEU A 353 -41.76 6.91 35.12
C LEU A 353 -42.60 7.53 36.24
N GLY A 354 -43.12 6.69 37.12
CA GLY A 354 -43.84 7.12 38.32
C GLY A 354 -43.98 5.98 39.33
N ALA A 355 -43.69 6.29 40.59
CA ALA A 355 -43.92 5.42 41.74
C ALA A 355 -44.44 6.30 42.89
N SER A 356 -45.55 5.91 43.51
CA SER A 356 -46.21 6.69 44.57
C SER A 356 -46.23 5.91 45.87
N GLY A 357 -45.72 6.51 46.95
CA GLY A 357 -45.98 6.09 48.32
C GLY A 357 -47.25 6.74 48.87
N ASP A 358 -47.77 6.19 49.96
CA ASP A 358 -48.91 6.74 50.71
C ASP A 358 -48.59 6.60 52.19
N GLU A 359 -48.51 7.71 52.91
CA GLU A 359 -48.12 7.80 54.31
C GLU A 359 -49.21 7.37 55.31
N SER A 360 -50.40 6.97 54.84
CA SER A 360 -51.54 6.55 55.68
C SER A 360 -51.32 5.26 56.47
N LEU A 361 -50.06 4.81 56.62
CA LEU A 361 -49.66 3.64 57.38
C LEU A 361 -49.95 3.78 58.87
N VAL A 362 -50.74 2.85 59.40
CA VAL A 362 -51.05 2.73 60.83
C VAL A 362 -49.78 2.63 61.69
N SER A 363 -48.73 1.96 61.21
CA SER A 363 -47.44 1.85 61.91
C SER A 363 -46.71 3.18 62.09
N ARG A 364 -47.20 4.25 61.45
CA ARG A 364 -46.57 5.58 61.40
C ARG A 364 -47.55 6.70 61.75
N GLY A 365 -48.61 6.35 62.48
CA GLY A 365 -49.61 7.29 62.98
C GLY A 365 -50.73 7.62 61.98
N GLY A 366 -50.77 6.97 60.82
CA GLY A 366 -51.86 7.09 59.86
C GLY A 366 -53.16 6.45 60.35
N VAL A 367 -54.29 6.93 59.82
CA VAL A 367 -55.64 6.47 60.19
C VAL A 367 -56.31 5.61 59.10
N GLY A 368 -55.62 5.41 57.96
CA GLY A 368 -56.09 4.64 56.81
C GLY A 368 -55.52 3.22 56.76
N SER A 369 -56.09 2.38 55.89
CA SER A 369 -55.57 1.03 55.59
C SER A 369 -54.96 0.92 54.19
N ASP A 370 -54.82 2.06 53.51
CA ASP A 370 -54.36 2.26 52.13
C ASP A 370 -52.89 2.68 52.01
N GLY A 371 -52.22 2.94 53.14
CA GLY A 371 -50.82 3.35 53.16
C GLY A 371 -49.88 2.39 52.40
N VAL A 372 -48.98 2.97 51.61
CA VAL A 372 -48.01 2.28 50.76
C VAL A 372 -46.61 2.59 51.28
N ALA A 373 -46.03 1.64 52.03
CA ALA A 373 -44.69 1.77 52.63
C ALA A 373 -43.58 1.87 51.57
N SER A 374 -43.80 1.27 50.40
CA SER A 374 -42.80 1.22 49.35
C SER A 374 -43.45 1.11 47.97
N ALA A 375 -42.85 1.77 46.99
CA ALA A 375 -43.25 1.74 45.60
C ALA A 375 -42.01 1.60 44.70
N THR A 376 -42.18 0.97 43.54
CA THR A 376 -41.06 0.58 42.68
C THR A 376 -41.26 1.04 41.25
N LEU A 377 -40.23 1.63 40.65
CA LEU A 377 -40.07 1.70 39.20
C LEU A 377 -39.46 0.38 38.73
N SER A 378 -40.24 -0.39 37.98
CA SER A 378 -39.79 -1.71 37.51
C SER A 378 -38.54 -1.60 36.64
N ALA A 379 -37.68 -2.62 36.71
CA ALA A 379 -36.52 -2.75 35.85
C ALA A 379 -36.86 -2.52 34.37
N ALA A 380 -37.96 -3.11 33.88
CA ALA A 380 -38.40 -2.96 32.50
C ALA A 380 -38.70 -1.49 32.12
N ASN A 381 -39.38 -0.74 32.99
CA ASN A 381 -39.70 0.66 32.70
C ASN A 381 -38.46 1.56 32.71
N VAL A 382 -37.51 1.27 33.61
CA VAL A 382 -36.24 2.00 33.67
C VAL A 382 -35.37 1.65 32.48
N GLN A 383 -35.21 0.37 32.15
CA GLN A 383 -34.46 -0.09 30.97
C GLN A 383 -35.02 0.51 29.68
N ALA A 384 -36.36 0.59 29.55
CA ALA A 384 -37.02 1.20 28.39
C ALA A 384 -36.78 2.70 28.22
N GLN A 385 -36.17 3.39 29.20
CA GLN A 385 -35.73 4.78 29.02
C GLN A 385 -34.46 4.90 28.19
N PHE A 386 -33.70 3.81 28.05
CA PHE A 386 -32.39 3.81 27.44
C PHE A 386 -32.41 3.02 26.13
N ASN A 387 -31.54 3.42 25.21
CA ASN A 387 -31.27 2.71 23.97
C ASN A 387 -29.75 2.46 23.86
N PRO A 388 -29.21 1.51 24.64
CA PRO A 388 -27.79 1.17 24.58
C PRO A 388 -27.49 0.31 23.34
N ALA A 389 -26.29 0.48 22.82
CA ALA A 389 -25.70 -0.32 21.77
C ALA A 389 -24.29 -0.72 22.21
N PHE A 390 -23.90 -1.98 21.99
CA PHE A 390 -22.63 -2.48 22.49
C PHE A 390 -21.46 -2.32 21.53
N GLY A 391 -21.72 -2.07 20.25
CA GLY A 391 -20.67 -2.12 19.24
C GLY A 391 -20.72 -3.41 18.42
N ALA A 392 -19.77 -3.52 17.49
CA ALA A 392 -19.59 -4.67 16.61
C ALA A 392 -19.01 -5.88 17.36
N ASP A 393 -18.31 -5.66 18.48
CA ASP A 393 -17.69 -6.68 19.34
C ASP A 393 -18.66 -7.62 20.08
N GLY A 394 -19.96 -7.33 20.00
CA GLY A 394 -21.00 -8.11 20.66
C GLY A 394 -21.35 -7.61 22.06
N ALA A 395 -22.20 -8.36 22.76
CA ALA A 395 -22.85 -7.86 23.97
C ALA A 395 -21.92 -7.78 25.18
N GLY A 396 -21.80 -6.58 25.77
CA GLY A 396 -21.15 -6.34 27.05
C GLY A 396 -22.14 -6.29 28.22
N SER A 397 -21.90 -5.38 29.17
CA SER A 397 -22.75 -5.18 30.35
C SER A 397 -23.39 -3.79 30.38
N ILE A 398 -24.60 -3.68 30.91
CA ILE A 398 -25.25 -2.40 31.23
C ILE A 398 -25.31 -2.25 32.75
N GLY A 399 -24.94 -1.05 33.23
CA GLY A 399 -25.02 -0.68 34.64
C GLY A 399 -25.92 0.54 34.85
N TYR A 400 -26.60 0.57 35.99
CA TYR A 400 -27.50 1.65 36.39
C TYR A 400 -27.07 2.28 37.71
N SER A 401 -27.19 3.60 37.82
CA SER A 401 -26.93 4.31 39.08
C SER A 401 -27.84 5.53 39.20
N LEU A 402 -28.17 5.89 40.44
CA LEU A 402 -28.74 7.21 40.74
C LEU A 402 -27.60 8.21 40.88
N ALA A 403 -27.86 9.49 40.60
CA ALA A 403 -26.88 10.56 40.77
C ALA A 403 -27.56 11.86 41.20
N LEU A 404 -27.07 12.45 42.30
CA LEU A 404 -27.39 13.81 42.71
C LEU A 404 -26.36 14.80 42.17
N THR A 405 -26.79 16.03 41.92
CA THR A 405 -25.92 17.13 41.46
C THR A 405 -25.02 17.72 42.56
N GLY A 406 -25.19 17.27 43.81
CA GLY A 406 -24.42 17.71 44.96
C GLY A 406 -24.86 17.07 46.28
N SER A 407 -24.36 17.60 47.39
CA SER A 407 -24.81 17.22 48.75
C SER A 407 -25.95 18.11 49.22
N ASN A 408 -26.83 17.57 50.08
CA ASN A 408 -28.01 18.26 50.62
C ASN A 408 -28.88 18.91 49.53
N VAL A 409 -29.11 18.19 48.42
CA VAL A 409 -29.96 18.68 47.33
C VAL A 409 -31.38 18.89 47.85
N ALA A 410 -31.97 20.05 47.65
CA ALA A 410 -33.32 20.33 48.13
C ALA A 410 -34.32 19.36 47.48
N SER A 411 -35.08 18.61 48.28
CA SER A 411 -36.12 17.71 47.76
C SER A 411 -37.40 18.44 47.32
N GLY A 412 -37.60 19.66 47.83
CA GLY A 412 -38.88 20.38 47.74
C GLY A 412 -39.91 19.92 48.78
N LEU A 413 -39.62 18.87 49.55
CA LEU A 413 -40.47 18.32 50.61
C LEU A 413 -40.06 18.86 51.98
N TYR A 414 -40.99 18.82 52.93
CA TYR A 414 -40.79 19.29 54.31
C TYR A 414 -41.20 18.22 55.31
N ALA A 415 -40.55 18.20 56.46
CA ALA A 415 -40.97 17.41 57.62
C ALA A 415 -42.32 17.90 58.16
N VAL A 416 -43.04 17.05 58.88
CA VAL A 416 -44.20 17.46 59.69
C VAL A 416 -43.72 18.02 61.03
N ASP A 417 -44.14 19.23 61.38
CA ASP A 417 -43.94 19.83 62.71
C ASP A 417 -45.28 20.19 63.36
N PRO A 418 -45.77 19.39 64.32
CA PRO A 418 -47.03 19.66 65.02
C PRO A 418 -47.05 20.97 65.82
N ALA A 419 -45.89 21.57 66.10
CA ALA A 419 -45.79 22.85 66.80
C ALA A 419 -45.83 24.05 65.85
N ALA A 420 -45.64 23.86 64.54
CA ALA A 420 -45.73 24.91 63.55
C ALA A 420 -47.21 25.26 63.24
N ALA A 421 -47.49 26.55 63.04
CA ALA A 421 -48.87 27.05 62.83
C ALA A 421 -49.57 26.46 61.59
N ASN A 422 -48.81 26.04 60.58
CA ASN A 422 -49.27 25.37 59.37
C ASN A 422 -48.82 23.89 59.30
N GLY A 423 -48.25 23.34 60.38
CA GLY A 423 -47.73 21.97 60.42
C GLY A 423 -46.41 21.74 59.67
N GLN A 424 -45.83 22.77 59.03
CA GLN A 424 -44.63 22.64 58.21
C GLN A 424 -43.36 22.69 59.05
N GLY A 425 -42.56 21.63 58.99
CA GLY A 425 -41.26 21.51 59.65
C GLY A 425 -40.08 21.89 58.77
N ALA A 426 -38.91 21.36 59.13
CA ALA A 426 -37.66 21.60 58.39
C ALA A 426 -37.71 21.04 56.96
N ALA A 427 -36.99 21.68 56.03
CA ALA A 427 -36.87 21.20 54.66
C ALA A 427 -36.12 19.87 54.62
N ILE A 428 -36.65 18.91 53.85
CA ILE A 428 -36.01 17.63 53.61
C ILE A 428 -34.97 17.80 52.50
N VAL A 429 -33.74 17.38 52.78
CA VAL A 429 -32.62 17.41 51.84
C VAL A 429 -32.24 15.99 51.43
N LEU A 430 -31.78 15.84 50.19
CA LEU A 430 -31.35 14.58 49.61
C LEU A 430 -29.84 14.44 49.74
N ASN A 431 -29.41 13.31 50.25
CA ASN A 431 -28.01 12.92 50.32
C ASN A 431 -27.83 11.53 49.72
N GLN A 432 -26.77 11.35 48.94
CA GLN A 432 -26.49 10.09 48.25
C GLN A 432 -25.28 9.38 48.86
N VAL A 433 -25.42 8.08 49.08
CA VAL A 433 -24.33 7.15 49.43
C VAL A 433 -24.44 5.92 48.54
N GLY A 434 -23.50 5.77 47.60
CA GLY A 434 -23.55 4.71 46.60
C GLY A 434 -24.86 4.76 45.79
N ASN A 435 -25.60 3.65 45.78
CA ASN A 435 -26.86 3.49 45.03
C ASN A 435 -28.12 3.89 45.81
N VAL A 436 -27.95 4.55 46.96
CA VAL A 436 -29.05 4.98 47.83
C VAL A 436 -29.05 6.49 47.96
N ILE A 437 -30.20 7.11 47.72
CA ILE A 437 -30.49 8.51 48.05
C ILE A 437 -31.42 8.52 49.26
N THR A 438 -31.05 9.22 50.32
CA THR A 438 -31.86 9.39 51.53
C THR A 438 -32.35 10.83 51.62
N GLY A 439 -33.67 11.01 51.79
CA GLY A 439 -34.26 12.29 52.14
C GLY A 439 -34.33 12.45 53.65
N SER A 440 -33.62 13.41 54.23
CA SER A 440 -33.57 13.63 55.68
C SER A 440 -33.72 15.09 56.10
N ALA A 441 -34.21 15.31 57.32
CA ALA A 441 -34.29 16.63 57.96
C ALA A 441 -34.07 16.48 59.48
N GLY A 442 -33.23 17.35 60.06
CA GLY A 442 -32.99 17.34 61.51
C GLY A 442 -32.41 16.04 62.07
N GLY A 443 -31.73 15.23 61.24
CA GLY A 443 -31.20 13.91 61.62
C GLY A 443 -32.20 12.76 61.53
N VAL A 444 -33.40 12.99 60.98
CA VAL A 444 -34.43 11.97 60.74
C VAL A 444 -34.53 11.69 59.24
N ASP A 445 -34.57 10.41 58.87
CA ASP A 445 -34.75 9.97 57.48
C ASP A 445 -36.24 9.79 57.17
N TYR A 446 -36.71 10.43 56.10
CA TYR A 446 -38.12 10.46 55.70
C TYR A 446 -38.41 9.47 54.58
N PHE A 447 -37.46 9.23 53.68
CA PHE A 447 -37.57 8.20 52.64
C PHE A 447 -36.21 7.86 52.06
N THR A 448 -36.13 6.72 51.36
CA THR A 448 -34.98 6.33 50.56
C THR A 448 -35.38 5.98 49.13
N LEU A 449 -34.55 6.34 48.17
CA LEU A 449 -34.56 5.82 46.80
C LEU A 449 -33.34 4.90 46.63
N THR A 450 -33.58 3.63 46.32
CA THR A 450 -32.51 2.64 46.09
C THR A 450 -32.58 2.11 44.67
N ILE A 451 -31.46 2.07 43.95
CA ILE A 451 -31.38 1.45 42.63
C ILE A 451 -30.62 0.13 42.67
N ASN A 452 -31.13 -0.88 41.97
CA ASN A 452 -30.37 -2.09 41.67
C ASN A 452 -29.45 -1.81 40.47
N PRO A 453 -28.11 -1.87 40.63
CA PRO A 453 -27.20 -1.46 39.58
C PRO A 453 -27.17 -2.40 38.36
N SER A 454 -27.65 -3.64 38.51
CA SER A 454 -27.70 -4.62 37.42
C SER A 454 -29.01 -4.61 36.65
N THR A 455 -30.12 -4.26 37.31
CA THR A 455 -31.46 -4.31 36.69
C THR A 455 -32.04 -2.93 36.41
N GLY A 456 -31.54 -1.88 37.07
CA GLY A 456 -32.08 -0.53 37.00
C GLY A 456 -33.36 -0.33 37.83
N GLU A 457 -33.87 -1.34 38.52
CA GLU A 457 -35.05 -1.22 39.37
C GLU A 457 -34.82 -0.16 40.47
N VAL A 458 -35.74 0.80 40.60
CA VAL A 458 -35.67 1.85 41.63
C VAL A 458 -36.80 1.66 42.63
N THR A 459 -36.45 1.54 43.91
CA THR A 459 -37.41 1.41 45.01
C THR A 459 -37.43 2.69 45.85
N LEU A 460 -38.62 3.28 46.00
CA LEU A 460 -38.95 4.26 47.03
C LEU A 460 -39.41 3.52 48.28
N ALA A 461 -38.84 3.84 49.44
CA ALA A 461 -39.31 3.38 50.74
C ALA A 461 -39.58 4.59 51.64
N LEU A 462 -40.78 4.65 52.22
CA LEU A 462 -41.21 5.74 53.09
C LEU A 462 -40.82 5.43 54.54
N LEU A 463 -40.00 6.28 55.16
CA LEU A 463 -39.42 6.09 56.51
C LEU A 463 -39.98 7.01 57.61
N ASP A 464 -40.32 8.26 57.29
CA ASP A 464 -41.19 9.13 58.12
C ASP A 464 -42.30 9.83 57.28
N ASN A 465 -43.24 10.56 57.93
CA ASN A 465 -44.33 11.30 57.29
C ASN A 465 -43.81 12.62 56.74
N VAL A 466 -44.22 12.95 55.52
CA VAL A 466 -43.87 14.19 54.85
C VAL A 466 -45.03 15.18 54.98
N TRP A 467 -44.73 16.46 55.14
CA TRP A 467 -45.74 17.51 55.23
C TRP A 467 -46.40 17.77 53.87
N HIS A 468 -47.73 17.81 53.89
CA HIS A 468 -48.60 18.16 52.77
C HIS A 468 -49.31 19.47 53.12
N GLY A 469 -49.24 20.45 52.23
CA GLY A 469 -49.76 21.82 52.41
C GLY A 469 -51.15 22.06 51.84
#